data_AF-W1P0A3-F1
#
_entry.id   AF-W1P0A3-F1
#
_cell.length_a   1.000
_cell.length_b   1.000
_cell.length_c   1.000
_cell.angle_alpha   90.00
_cell.angle_beta   90.00
_cell.angle_gamma   90.00
#
_symmetry.space_group_name_H-M   'P 1'
#
loop_
_entity.id
_entity.type
_entity.pdbx_description
1 polymer ?
#
loop_
_entity_poly.entity_id
_entity_poly.type
_entity_poly.pdbx_seq_one_letter_code
_entity_poly.pdbx_strand_id
1 'polypeptide(L)'
;MEMACSDTSSVAGAEAVVKCLGAVPPAALPAIVDCVLASSGLSPYALFSSLIEAFPSFKKDLLEEENGKFHIEDSGRFISFTSALIRLLKKLGNSHDAFQSFIWKVCFPLLNILNTNNYELINKISEILCEVVVETNAWQNVEVTIVPFCLNSLVLSIGKLQIEERELQQGRFSSLEGQDDMLSSQGFHQGDALLEYGSCPLSIACHVLSSLLLSAINVSREDQTSEKPKDQHPMDAVPMKFAKQVVEDLSDLVVCMLSQRSDDLLRSCAIRVLLPSIFETYDVLPCFGGSLLVKAFVLSRACFSRAVWNCCRCLFLLGPQERQDAYLLLSLCLRSFFPIKGCDNLLIGNDAEEFDVRLEKEFWEELRRGLVDKDALMRKRALHILKLSLDNFSGPSARDGNFSGSEMYVGSKIEHKMPVEKATPCSMTKRGKWAEEEAKSLGVGRMSNSDNHCLSGRQRWDAFILLYEMLEEYGTHLVEAAWTHQVSSNYLLVRDYSVLRNA
;
A
#
# COMPACT_ATOMS: atom_id res chain seq x y z
N MET A 1 15.57 54.16 -9.37
CA MET A 1 16.93 53.85 -8.87
C MET A 1 16.91 52.91 -7.67
N GLU A 2 15.79 52.78 -6.93
CA GLU A 2 15.63 51.80 -5.84
C GLU A 2 15.49 50.33 -6.28
N MET A 3 15.12 50.06 -7.54
CA MET A 3 14.89 48.69 -8.04
C MET A 3 16.19 47.91 -8.36
N ALA A 4 17.34 48.58 -8.52
CA ALA A 4 18.63 47.91 -8.82
C ALA A 4 19.42 47.53 -7.55
N CYS A 5 19.16 48.19 -6.41
CA CYS A 5 19.77 47.85 -5.13
C CYS A 5 19.09 46.65 -4.43
N SER A 6 17.80 46.40 -4.70
CA SER A 6 17.11 45.22 -4.17
C SER A 6 17.63 43.91 -4.76
N ASP A 7 17.93 43.89 -6.06
CA ASP A 7 18.33 42.66 -6.76
C ASP A 7 19.78 42.28 -6.46
N THR A 8 20.67 43.26 -6.28
CA THR A 8 22.06 43.01 -5.91
C THR A 8 22.21 42.53 -4.46
N SER A 9 21.36 43.03 -3.55
CA SER A 9 21.35 42.59 -2.16
C SER A 9 20.72 41.21 -1.97
N SER A 10 19.68 40.86 -2.75
CA SER A 10 19.06 39.53 -2.71
C SER A 10 19.99 38.42 -3.22
N VAL A 11 20.72 38.69 -4.31
CA VAL A 11 21.74 37.77 -4.84
C VAL A 11 22.88 37.57 -3.83
N ALA A 12 23.38 38.63 -3.21
CA ALA A 12 24.41 38.52 -2.17
C ALA A 12 23.92 37.72 -0.94
N GLY A 13 22.65 37.90 -0.55
CA GLY A 13 22.02 37.10 0.50
C GLY A 13 21.91 35.61 0.14
N ALA A 14 21.51 35.29 -1.08
CA ALA A 14 21.45 33.91 -1.57
C ALA A 14 22.85 33.27 -1.64
N GLU A 15 23.86 33.99 -2.14
CA GLU A 15 25.25 33.52 -2.15
C GLU A 15 25.79 33.24 -0.74
N ALA A 16 25.46 34.09 0.24
CA ALA A 16 25.86 33.88 1.63
C ALA A 16 25.24 32.60 2.20
N VAL A 17 23.95 32.36 1.94
CA VAL A 17 23.26 31.12 2.35
C VAL A 17 23.87 29.91 1.63
N VAL A 18 24.13 30.01 0.32
CA VAL A 18 24.74 28.93 -0.48
C VAL A 18 26.13 28.57 0.00
N LYS A 19 26.96 29.55 0.39
CA LYS A 19 28.29 29.32 0.97
C LYS A 19 28.25 28.60 2.32
N CYS A 20 27.16 28.73 3.07
CA CYS A 20 26.98 28.01 4.34
C CYS A 20 26.54 26.56 4.15
N LEU A 21 26.12 26.15 2.95
CA LEU A 21 25.69 24.78 2.66
C LEU A 21 26.87 23.82 2.83
N GLY A 22 26.72 22.83 3.72
CA GLY A 22 27.77 21.87 4.04
C GLY A 22 28.83 22.37 5.03
N ALA A 23 28.95 23.68 5.24
CA ALA A 23 29.80 24.25 6.30
C ALA A 23 29.14 24.19 7.69
N VAL A 24 27.81 24.05 7.72
CA VAL A 24 27.01 24.09 8.94
C VAL A 24 26.02 22.90 8.95
N PRO A 25 25.72 22.30 10.12
CA PRO A 25 24.70 21.27 10.21
C PRO A 25 23.32 21.78 9.75
N PRO A 26 22.50 20.93 9.08
CA PRO A 26 21.17 21.33 8.57
C PRO A 26 20.26 21.98 9.63
N ALA A 27 20.36 21.54 10.89
CA ALA A 27 19.54 22.04 11.99
C ALA A 27 19.81 23.52 12.35
N ALA A 28 21.00 24.06 12.07
CA ALA A 28 21.34 25.45 12.37
C ALA A 28 21.00 26.42 11.23
N LEU A 29 20.62 25.88 10.06
CA LEU A 29 20.41 26.65 8.86
C LEU A 29 19.15 27.54 8.87
N PRO A 30 18.02 27.12 9.47
CA PRO A 30 16.89 28.02 9.70
C PRO A 30 17.27 29.31 10.44
N ALA A 31 18.17 29.21 11.43
CA ALA A 31 18.65 30.37 12.17
C ALA A 31 19.56 31.28 11.32
N ILE A 32 20.37 30.70 10.43
CA ILE A 32 21.18 31.47 9.49
C ILE A 32 20.30 32.24 8.50
N VAL A 33 19.24 31.60 7.98
CA VAL A 33 18.26 32.29 7.11
C VAL A 33 17.59 33.44 7.86
N ASP A 34 17.20 33.23 9.12
CA ASP A 34 16.62 34.28 9.96
C ASP A 34 17.59 35.45 10.20
N CYS A 35 18.86 35.16 10.47
CA CYS A 35 19.91 36.16 10.61
C CYS A 35 20.13 36.94 9.32
N VAL A 36 20.21 36.27 8.16
CA VAL A 36 20.40 36.93 6.85
C VAL A 36 19.23 37.86 6.56
N LEU A 37 17.99 37.44 6.78
CA LEU A 37 16.82 38.30 6.61
C LEU A 37 16.87 39.53 7.53
N ALA A 38 17.25 39.34 8.80
CA ALA A 38 17.35 40.42 9.77
C ALA A 38 18.48 41.42 9.45
N SER A 39 19.64 40.95 8.99
CA SER A 39 20.82 41.80 8.73
C SER A 39 20.78 42.51 7.38
N SER A 40 20.13 41.91 6.38
CA SER A 40 20.07 42.45 5.01
C SER A 40 18.84 43.32 4.74
N GLY A 41 17.80 43.22 5.58
CA GLY A 41 16.51 43.89 5.34
C GLY A 41 15.73 43.34 4.15
N LEU A 42 16.13 42.18 3.61
CA LEU A 42 15.46 41.55 2.47
C LEU A 42 14.07 41.02 2.85
N SER A 43 13.14 41.08 1.89
CA SER A 43 11.89 40.35 2.02
C SER A 43 12.15 38.83 1.91
N PRO A 44 11.40 37.98 2.64
CA PRO A 44 11.50 36.53 2.51
C PRO A 44 11.33 36.04 1.06
N TYR A 45 10.48 36.72 0.28
CA TYR A 45 10.22 36.38 -1.12
C TYR A 45 11.41 36.68 -2.02
N ALA A 46 12.10 37.80 -1.81
CA ALA A 46 13.28 38.17 -2.59
C ALA A 46 14.41 37.15 -2.38
N LEU A 47 14.69 36.78 -1.12
CA LEU A 47 15.69 35.77 -0.81
C LEU A 47 15.30 34.38 -1.35
N PHE A 48 14.02 34.01 -1.25
CA PHE A 48 13.51 32.77 -1.82
C PHE A 48 13.71 32.73 -3.34
N SER A 49 13.35 33.80 -4.04
CA SER A 49 13.45 33.88 -5.51
C SER A 49 14.91 33.75 -5.96
N SER A 50 15.82 34.47 -5.31
CA SER A 50 17.26 34.37 -5.62
C SER A 50 17.85 32.99 -5.30
N LEU A 51 17.42 32.32 -4.23
CA LEU A 51 17.85 30.94 -3.94
C LEU A 51 17.33 29.95 -4.98
N ILE A 52 16.06 30.07 -5.38
CA ILE A 52 15.48 29.24 -6.44
C ILE A 52 16.21 29.44 -7.78
N GLU A 53 16.61 30.68 -8.11
CA GLU A 53 17.41 30.98 -9.30
C GLU A 53 18.84 30.45 -9.23
N ALA A 54 19.40 30.29 -8.03
CA ALA A 54 20.70 29.66 -7.80
C ALA A 54 20.66 28.12 -7.84
N PHE A 55 19.47 27.50 -7.87
CA PHE A 55 19.34 26.05 -7.85
C PHE A 55 19.96 25.34 -9.08
N PRO A 56 19.82 25.83 -10.33
CA PRO A 56 20.42 25.18 -11.48
C PRO A 56 21.95 25.12 -11.42
N SER A 57 22.63 26.16 -10.90
CA SER A 57 24.08 26.13 -10.66
C SER A 57 24.42 25.17 -9.54
N PHE A 58 23.69 25.24 -8.42
CA PHE A 58 23.87 24.31 -7.29
C PHE A 58 23.72 22.84 -7.73
N LYS A 59 22.72 22.55 -8.57
CA LYS A 59 22.49 21.21 -9.14
C LYS A 59 23.64 20.75 -10.03
N LYS A 60 24.29 21.64 -10.79
CA LYS A 60 25.47 21.28 -11.58
C LYS A 60 26.64 20.94 -10.66
N ASP A 61 26.88 21.75 -9.64
CA ASP A 61 27.94 21.50 -8.66
C ASP A 61 27.75 20.14 -7.94
N LEU A 62 26.49 19.73 -7.70
CA LEU A 62 26.15 18.42 -7.14
C LEU A 62 26.35 17.22 -8.10
N LEU A 63 26.56 17.46 -9.39
CA LEU A 63 26.67 16.42 -10.42
C LEU A 63 28.05 16.33 -11.07
N GLU A 64 28.92 17.32 -10.85
CA GLU A 64 30.25 17.41 -11.47
C GLU A 64 31.29 16.43 -10.87
N GLU A 65 30.95 15.65 -9.82
CA GLU A 65 31.81 14.59 -9.29
C GLU A 65 31.66 13.27 -10.09
N GLU A 66 32.60 13.08 -11.04
CA GLU A 66 33.00 11.90 -11.86
C GLU A 66 31.96 10.95 -12.50
N ASN A 67 30.66 11.00 -12.22
CA ASN A 67 29.69 10.08 -12.85
C ASN A 67 28.28 10.67 -13.12
N GLY A 68 28.05 11.97 -12.89
CA GLY A 68 26.73 12.59 -13.10
C GLY A 68 25.62 11.97 -12.24
N LYS A 69 25.99 11.40 -11.08
CA LYS A 69 25.08 10.75 -10.13
C LYS A 69 25.11 11.49 -8.81
N PHE A 70 23.93 11.63 -8.21
CA PHE A 70 23.77 12.26 -6.89
C PHE A 70 24.25 11.31 -5.78
N HIS A 71 25.28 11.71 -5.02
CA HIS A 71 25.90 10.91 -3.96
C HIS A 71 25.30 11.17 -2.58
N ILE A 72 25.47 10.20 -1.66
CA ILE A 72 24.96 10.30 -0.27
C ILE A 72 25.67 11.41 0.50
N GLU A 73 26.96 11.65 0.24
CA GLU A 73 27.74 12.71 0.89
C GLU A 73 27.20 14.12 0.54
N ASP A 74 26.65 14.26 -0.67
CA ASP A 74 25.99 15.48 -1.15
C ASP A 74 24.58 15.68 -0.59
N SER A 75 24.00 14.64 0.02
CA SER A 75 22.70 14.74 0.66
C SER A 75 22.72 15.82 1.74
N GLY A 76 23.81 15.97 2.51
CA GLY A 76 23.95 16.98 3.56
C GLY A 76 23.80 18.42 3.05
N ARG A 77 24.47 18.74 1.93
CA ARG A 77 24.40 20.04 1.25
C ARG A 77 23.00 20.28 0.68
N PHE A 78 22.40 19.25 0.10
CA PHE A 78 21.06 19.33 -0.45
C PHE A 78 19.98 19.52 0.62
N ILE A 79 19.97 18.71 1.67
CA ILE A 79 19.05 18.84 2.81
C ILE A 79 19.15 20.25 3.37
N SER A 80 20.38 20.73 3.55
CA SER A 80 20.66 22.09 4.00
C SER A 80 19.99 23.14 3.09
N PHE A 81 20.16 23.01 1.78
CA PHE A 81 19.55 23.91 0.81
C PHE A 81 18.01 23.86 0.87
N THR A 82 17.43 22.66 0.94
CA THR A 82 15.98 22.50 1.03
C THR A 82 15.42 23.02 2.35
N SER A 83 16.08 22.78 3.48
CA SER A 83 15.69 23.32 4.78
C SER A 83 15.67 24.85 4.78
N ALA A 84 16.61 25.50 4.08
CA ALA A 84 16.60 26.94 3.90
C ALA A 84 15.38 27.43 3.08
N LEU A 85 15.08 26.76 1.95
CA LEU A 85 13.89 27.06 1.15
C LEU A 85 12.60 26.82 1.93
N ILE A 86 12.51 25.76 2.70
CA ILE A 86 11.36 25.43 3.56
C ILE A 86 11.14 26.51 4.61
N ARG A 87 12.21 26.95 5.27
CA ARG A 87 12.14 28.04 6.25
C ARG A 87 11.57 29.31 5.62
N LEU A 88 11.93 29.61 4.37
CA LEU A 88 11.41 30.74 3.62
C LEU A 88 9.94 30.54 3.22
N LEU A 89 9.57 29.36 2.71
CA LEU A 89 8.18 29.02 2.40
C LEU A 89 7.27 29.17 3.64
N LYS A 90 7.72 28.71 4.81
CA LYS A 90 7.00 28.94 6.09
C LYS A 90 6.75 30.41 6.38
N LYS A 91 7.75 31.28 6.13
CA LYS A 91 7.60 32.73 6.35
C LYS A 91 6.70 33.40 5.31
N LEU A 92 6.65 32.84 4.09
CA LEU A 92 5.78 33.30 3.01
C LEU A 92 4.32 32.86 3.25
N GLY A 93 4.09 31.86 4.09
CA GLY A 93 2.77 31.29 4.34
C GLY A 93 2.23 30.56 3.11
N ASN A 94 0.91 30.60 2.91
CA ASN A 94 0.22 29.91 1.81
C ASN A 94 0.37 30.66 0.46
N SER A 95 1.59 31.03 0.09
CA SER A 95 1.89 31.62 -1.22
C SER A 95 1.91 30.51 -2.28
N HIS A 96 0.81 30.41 -3.03
CA HIS A 96 0.65 29.41 -4.09
C HIS A 96 1.77 29.51 -5.15
N ASP A 97 2.16 30.73 -5.54
CA ASP A 97 3.18 30.98 -6.57
C ASP A 97 4.58 30.58 -6.12
N ALA A 98 4.92 30.84 -4.84
CA ALA A 98 6.21 30.43 -4.28
C ALA A 98 6.30 28.91 -4.17
N PHE A 99 5.22 28.26 -3.71
CA PHE A 99 5.18 26.80 -3.61
C PHE A 99 5.21 26.13 -4.99
N GLN A 100 4.49 26.65 -5.98
CA GLN A 100 4.62 26.18 -7.36
C GLN A 100 6.03 26.37 -7.90
N SER A 101 6.65 27.52 -7.67
CA SER A 101 8.04 27.77 -8.11
C SER A 101 9.01 26.78 -7.47
N PHE A 102 8.82 26.44 -6.20
CA PHE A 102 9.58 25.39 -5.51
C PHE A 102 9.41 24.01 -6.17
N ILE A 103 8.15 23.60 -6.44
CA ILE A 103 7.88 22.31 -7.08
C ILE A 103 8.55 22.23 -8.47
N TRP A 104 8.31 23.23 -9.30
CA TRP A 104 8.76 23.23 -10.69
C TRP A 104 10.27 23.36 -10.83
N LYS A 105 10.90 24.28 -10.08
CA LYS A 105 12.32 24.59 -10.25
C LYS A 105 13.24 23.73 -9.39
N VAL A 106 12.75 23.13 -8.31
CA VAL A 106 13.56 22.33 -7.37
C VAL A 106 13.09 20.89 -7.34
N CYS A 107 11.83 20.62 -6.96
CA CYS A 107 11.37 19.24 -6.72
C CYS A 107 11.46 18.35 -7.96
N PHE A 108 10.81 18.71 -9.08
CA PHE A 108 10.82 17.85 -10.28
C PHE A 108 12.22 17.60 -10.85
N PRO A 109 13.08 18.62 -11.01
CA PRO A 109 14.46 18.41 -11.44
C PRO A 109 15.26 17.45 -10.56
N LEU A 110 14.96 17.37 -9.27
CA LEU A 110 15.61 16.44 -8.34
C LEU A 110 15.09 15.04 -8.52
N LEU A 111 13.77 14.85 -8.49
CA LEU A 111 13.13 13.53 -8.62
C LEU A 111 13.57 12.80 -9.89
N ASN A 112 13.89 13.54 -10.96
CA ASN A 112 14.41 12.98 -12.20
C ASN A 112 15.88 12.51 -12.14
N ILE A 113 16.66 12.98 -11.17
CA ILE A 113 18.11 12.73 -11.08
C ILE A 113 18.45 11.72 -9.99
N LEU A 114 17.52 11.47 -9.08
CA LEU A 114 17.74 10.52 -8.00
C LEU A 114 18.01 9.12 -8.55
N ASN A 115 19.08 8.51 -8.02
CA ASN A 115 19.40 7.13 -8.30
C ASN A 115 18.41 6.22 -7.56
N THR A 116 17.74 5.35 -8.31
CA THR A 116 16.73 4.41 -7.80
C THR A 116 17.27 3.42 -6.75
N ASN A 117 18.60 3.26 -6.67
CA ASN A 117 19.25 2.35 -5.72
C ASN A 117 19.54 3.00 -4.35
N ASN A 118 19.42 4.33 -4.22
CA ASN A 118 19.74 5.07 -2.99
C ASN A 118 18.47 5.32 -2.16
N TYR A 119 17.89 4.26 -1.59
CA TYR A 119 16.64 4.34 -0.81
C TYR A 119 16.70 5.31 0.36
N GLU A 120 17.84 5.39 1.07
CA GLU A 120 18.01 6.34 2.18
C GLU A 120 17.81 7.79 1.73
N LEU A 121 18.32 8.10 0.53
CA LEU A 121 18.26 9.43 -0.04
C LEU A 121 16.85 9.75 -0.55
N ILE A 122 16.19 8.77 -1.17
CA ILE A 122 14.79 8.88 -1.59
C ILE A 122 13.87 9.11 -0.38
N ASN A 123 14.05 8.34 0.70
CA ASN A 123 13.30 8.50 1.95
C ASN A 123 13.48 9.92 2.49
N LYS A 124 14.72 10.39 2.59
CA LYS A 124 15.03 11.70 3.16
C LYS A 124 14.44 12.86 2.36
N ILE A 125 14.48 12.77 1.03
CA ILE A 125 13.86 13.77 0.15
C ILE A 125 12.33 13.74 0.28
N SER A 126 11.75 12.55 0.39
CA SER A 126 10.30 12.39 0.54
C SER A 126 9.82 12.89 1.90
N GLU A 127 10.58 12.63 2.98
CA GLU A 127 10.35 13.19 4.32
C GLU A 127 10.37 14.72 4.29
N ILE A 128 11.41 15.30 3.69
CA ILE A 128 11.53 16.76 3.55
C ILE A 128 10.35 17.33 2.78
N LEU A 129 9.98 16.71 1.65
CA LEU A 129 8.81 17.12 0.86
C LEU A 129 7.53 17.07 1.71
N CYS A 130 7.30 15.98 2.42
CA CYS A 130 6.13 15.82 3.29
C CYS A 130 6.11 16.87 4.40
N GLU A 131 7.24 17.12 5.05
CA GLU A 131 7.39 18.17 6.07
C GLU A 131 6.95 19.54 5.52
N VAL A 132 7.41 19.92 4.32
CA VAL A 132 6.98 21.19 3.68
C VAL A 132 5.47 21.23 3.53
N VAL A 133 4.88 20.16 3.00
CA VAL A 133 3.46 20.10 2.67
C VAL A 133 2.61 20.21 3.94
N VAL A 134 2.99 19.50 4.99
CA VAL A 134 2.34 19.52 6.30
C VAL A 134 2.40 20.93 6.90
N GLU A 135 3.59 21.53 6.94
CA GLU A 135 3.80 22.80 7.64
C GLU A 135 3.27 24.02 6.88
N THR A 136 3.20 23.94 5.55
CA THR A 136 2.60 24.99 4.69
C THR A 136 1.15 24.72 4.33
N ASN A 137 0.58 23.59 4.79
CA ASN A 137 -0.77 23.13 4.44
C ASN A 137 -1.03 23.12 2.91
N ALA A 138 -0.01 22.78 2.12
CA ALA A 138 -0.01 22.90 0.66
C ALA A 138 -0.58 21.66 -0.07
N TRP A 139 -1.44 20.87 0.59
CA TRP A 139 -2.00 19.63 0.05
C TRP A 139 -2.69 19.81 -1.30
N GLN A 140 -3.48 20.88 -1.48
CA GLN A 140 -4.16 21.18 -2.74
C GLN A 140 -3.17 21.44 -3.88
N ASN A 141 -2.05 22.13 -3.59
CA ASN A 141 -1.02 22.37 -4.59
C ASN A 141 -0.35 21.06 -5.01
N VAL A 142 -0.07 20.17 -4.06
CA VAL A 142 0.51 18.84 -4.32
C VAL A 142 -0.44 17.97 -5.14
N GLU A 143 -1.73 18.02 -4.82
CA GLU A 143 -2.80 17.31 -5.54
C GLU A 143 -2.85 17.67 -7.03
N VAL A 144 -2.64 18.95 -7.38
CA VAL A 144 -2.69 19.41 -8.78
C VAL A 144 -1.34 19.41 -9.50
N THR A 145 -0.24 19.06 -8.82
CA THR A 145 1.12 19.09 -9.40
C THR A 145 1.86 17.76 -9.26
N ILE A 146 2.34 17.45 -8.05
CA ILE A 146 3.20 16.29 -7.78
C ILE A 146 2.43 14.99 -7.98
N VAL A 147 1.17 14.92 -7.54
CA VAL A 147 0.35 13.71 -7.71
C VAL A 147 0.18 13.38 -9.21
N PRO A 148 -0.33 14.28 -10.07
CA PRO A 148 -0.40 14.05 -11.52
C PRO A 148 0.94 13.68 -12.16
N PHE A 149 2.04 14.34 -11.76
CA PHE A 149 3.38 14.03 -12.26
C PHE A 149 3.80 12.59 -11.94
N CYS A 150 3.60 12.14 -10.69
CA CYS A 150 3.91 10.78 -10.28
C CYS A 150 2.96 9.75 -10.91
N LEU A 151 1.65 10.02 -10.96
CA LEU A 151 0.66 9.16 -11.62
C LEU A 151 0.97 8.97 -13.10
N ASN A 152 1.35 10.05 -13.81
CA ASN A 152 1.77 9.98 -15.20
C ASN A 152 3.03 9.10 -15.36
N SER A 153 3.98 9.17 -14.42
CA SER A 153 5.16 8.30 -14.43
C SER A 153 4.81 6.81 -14.26
N LEU A 154 3.79 6.50 -13.45
CA LEU A 154 3.24 5.15 -13.30
C LEU A 154 2.56 4.69 -14.61
N VAL A 155 1.67 5.51 -15.17
CA VAL A 155 0.96 5.22 -16.43
C VAL A 155 1.94 4.97 -17.57
N LEU A 156 2.96 5.81 -17.72
CA LEU A 156 3.99 5.64 -18.74
C LEU A 156 4.79 4.34 -18.55
N SER A 157 5.07 3.95 -17.30
CA SER A 157 5.76 2.70 -17.00
C SER A 157 4.90 1.48 -17.36
N ILE A 158 3.59 1.54 -17.08
CA ILE A 158 2.63 0.50 -17.49
C ILE A 158 2.51 0.45 -19.03
N GLY A 159 2.39 1.60 -19.69
CA GLY A 159 2.21 1.71 -21.13
C GLY A 159 3.42 1.21 -21.94
N LYS A 160 4.64 1.52 -21.49
CA LYS A 160 5.88 1.01 -22.13
C LYS A 160 5.88 -0.52 -22.21
N LEU A 161 5.50 -1.18 -21.13
CA LEU A 161 5.47 -2.65 -21.09
C LEU A 161 4.36 -3.25 -21.93
N GLN A 162 3.19 -2.62 -22.01
CA GLN A 162 2.13 -3.12 -22.89
C GLN A 162 2.54 -3.09 -24.37
N ILE A 163 3.37 -2.13 -24.76
CA ILE A 163 3.96 -2.06 -26.10
C ILE A 163 5.01 -3.17 -26.27
N GLU A 164 5.95 -3.30 -25.33
CA GLU A 164 6.99 -4.34 -25.37
C GLU A 164 6.40 -5.76 -25.37
N GLU A 165 5.35 -6.03 -24.57
CA GLU A 165 4.64 -7.31 -24.55
C GLU A 165 3.90 -7.58 -25.88
N ARG A 166 3.30 -6.54 -26.49
CA ARG A 166 2.63 -6.65 -27.80
C ARG A 166 3.66 -6.94 -28.90
N GLU A 167 4.81 -6.28 -28.88
CA GLU A 167 5.90 -6.50 -29.83
C GLU A 167 6.53 -7.91 -29.68
N LEU A 168 6.69 -8.41 -28.45
CA LEU A 168 7.14 -9.78 -28.16
C LEU A 168 6.14 -10.84 -28.62
N GLN A 169 4.84 -10.57 -28.51
CA GLN A 169 3.78 -11.46 -28.99
C GLN A 169 3.65 -11.42 -30.52
N GLN A 170 3.81 -10.25 -31.14
CA GLN A 170 3.85 -10.09 -32.60
C GLN A 170 5.11 -10.71 -33.21
N GLY A 171 6.28 -10.58 -32.56
CA GLY A 171 7.53 -11.22 -32.99
C GLY A 171 7.52 -12.75 -32.95
N ARG A 172 6.58 -13.37 -32.21
CA ARG A 172 6.31 -14.81 -32.25
C ARG A 172 5.26 -15.23 -33.28
N PHE A 173 4.46 -14.29 -33.79
CA PHE A 173 3.36 -14.53 -34.71
C PHE A 173 3.21 -13.36 -35.69
N SER A 174 4.17 -13.18 -36.60
CA SER A 174 3.95 -12.36 -37.79
C SER A 174 4.77 -12.88 -38.98
N SER A 175 4.26 -13.95 -39.58
CA SER A 175 3.92 -13.88 -41.00
C SER A 175 2.47 -13.44 -41.09
N LEU A 176 2.20 -12.46 -41.95
CA LEU A 176 0.93 -11.83 -42.32
C LEU A 176 0.62 -10.49 -41.64
N GLU A 177 0.49 -9.50 -42.51
CA GLU A 177 0.39 -8.06 -42.30
C GLU A 177 -0.95 -7.60 -41.73
N GLY A 178 -0.89 -6.43 -41.07
CA GLY A 178 -1.84 -5.34 -41.31
C GLY A 178 -3.03 -5.25 -40.37
N GLN A 179 -2.93 -4.37 -39.37
CA GLN A 179 -3.81 -3.19 -39.31
C GLN A 179 -3.37 -2.26 -38.19
N ASP A 180 -3.09 -1.04 -38.60
CA ASP A 180 -2.93 0.17 -37.80
C ASP A 180 -4.33 0.69 -37.37
N ASP A 181 -4.32 1.61 -36.43
CA ASP A 181 -5.38 2.58 -36.08
C ASP A 181 -6.40 2.20 -34.98
N MET A 182 -6.12 2.65 -33.74
CA MET A 182 -7.06 3.34 -32.84
C MET A 182 -6.41 3.60 -31.47
N LEU A 183 -5.74 4.75 -31.31
CA LEU A 183 -5.61 5.41 -30.01
C LEU A 183 -5.75 6.91 -30.24
N SER A 184 -7.01 7.37 -30.31
CA SER A 184 -7.30 8.79 -30.18
C SER A 184 -8.41 9.03 -29.15
N SER A 185 -8.18 10.12 -28.41
CA SER A 185 -9.06 10.82 -27.46
C SER A 185 -9.18 10.18 -26.07
N GLN A 186 -9.25 10.94 -24.95
CA GLN A 186 -9.74 12.30 -24.82
C GLN A 186 -9.41 12.88 -23.41
N GLY A 187 -9.03 14.17 -23.38
CA GLY A 187 -9.18 15.06 -22.22
C GLY A 187 -7.93 15.27 -21.34
N PHE A 188 -7.40 16.50 -21.32
CA PHE A 188 -7.01 17.29 -20.13
C PHE A 188 -6.06 18.43 -20.55
N HIS A 189 -6.58 19.66 -20.62
CA HIS A 189 -5.88 20.87 -21.05
C HIS A 189 -4.89 21.45 -19.99
N GLN A 190 -4.36 20.61 -19.10
CA GLN A 190 -3.29 20.95 -18.15
C GLN A 190 -2.07 20.00 -18.30
N GLY A 191 -2.03 19.23 -19.39
CA GLY A 191 -0.98 18.27 -19.71
C GLY A 191 0.29 18.87 -20.31
N ASP A 192 0.23 20.02 -20.98
CA ASP A 192 1.37 20.56 -21.75
C ASP A 192 2.58 20.94 -20.88
N ALA A 193 2.36 21.48 -19.67
CA ALA A 193 3.45 21.84 -18.75
C ALA A 193 4.08 20.60 -18.05
N LEU A 194 3.32 19.53 -17.86
CA LEU A 194 3.82 18.30 -17.24
C LEU A 194 4.63 17.44 -18.22
N LEU A 195 4.35 17.53 -19.52
CA LEU A 195 5.13 16.85 -20.57
C LEU A 195 6.55 17.43 -20.70
N GLU A 196 6.73 18.73 -20.40
CA GLU A 196 8.03 19.43 -20.52
C GLU A 196 9.08 18.92 -19.51
N TYR A 197 8.66 18.39 -18.36
CA TYR A 197 9.55 17.87 -17.31
C TYR A 197 9.73 16.35 -17.33
N GLY A 198 9.08 15.65 -18.26
CA GLY A 198 9.22 14.20 -18.46
C GLY A 198 8.61 13.36 -17.34
N SER A 199 9.18 12.18 -17.09
CA SER A 199 8.73 11.24 -16.05
C SER A 199 9.87 10.95 -15.08
N CYS A 200 9.56 10.75 -13.80
CA CYS A 200 10.54 10.25 -12.84
C CYS A 200 10.57 8.71 -12.82
N PRO A 201 11.64 8.09 -12.31
CA PRO A 201 11.69 6.64 -12.20
C PRO A 201 10.55 6.08 -11.33
N LEU A 202 10.02 4.93 -11.73
CA LEU A 202 8.85 4.30 -11.10
C LEU A 202 8.96 4.16 -9.57
N SER A 203 10.12 3.71 -9.07
CA SER A 203 10.31 3.48 -7.63
C SER A 203 10.22 4.77 -6.83
N ILE A 204 10.70 5.89 -7.40
CA ILE A 204 10.64 7.22 -6.79
C ILE A 204 9.20 7.72 -6.81
N ALA A 205 8.51 7.62 -7.95
CA ALA A 205 7.10 8.00 -8.06
C ALA A 205 6.23 7.28 -7.03
N CYS A 206 6.37 5.95 -6.94
CA CYS A 206 5.63 5.13 -5.98
C CYS A 206 5.95 5.53 -4.53
N HIS A 207 7.22 5.78 -4.23
CA HIS A 207 7.65 6.11 -2.87
C HIS A 207 7.19 7.50 -2.43
N VAL A 208 7.26 8.51 -3.31
CA VAL A 208 6.75 9.86 -3.03
C VAL A 208 5.24 9.83 -2.78
N LEU A 209 4.47 9.15 -3.64
CA LEU A 209 3.03 9.00 -3.48
C LEU A 209 2.68 8.29 -2.16
N SER A 210 3.37 7.20 -1.85
CA SER A 210 3.18 6.46 -0.60
C SER A 210 3.50 7.32 0.63
N SER A 211 4.60 8.09 0.60
CA SER A 211 5.02 8.97 1.69
C SER A 211 4.04 10.12 1.93
N LEU A 212 3.54 10.75 0.86
CA LEU A 212 2.54 11.81 0.94
C LEU A 212 1.23 11.28 1.54
N LEU A 213 0.81 10.08 1.12
CA LEU A 213 -0.39 9.44 1.61
C LEU A 213 -0.32 9.15 3.11
N LEU A 214 0.79 8.54 3.56
CA LEU A 214 1.04 8.27 4.98
C LEU A 214 1.13 9.55 5.81
N SER A 215 1.75 10.61 5.27
CA SER A 215 1.85 11.91 5.95
C SER A 215 0.48 12.55 6.16
N ALA A 216 -0.40 12.48 5.15
CA ALA A 216 -1.78 12.99 5.26
C ALA A 216 -2.59 12.26 6.34
N ILE A 217 -2.41 10.94 6.45
CA ILE A 217 -3.02 10.11 7.50
C ILE A 217 -2.50 10.51 8.89
N ASN A 218 -1.19 10.64 9.04
CA ASN A 218 -0.55 10.92 10.34
C ASN A 218 -0.96 12.27 10.90
N VAL A 219 -0.95 13.33 10.07
CA VAL A 219 -1.44 14.66 10.47
C VAL A 219 -2.86 14.57 11.00
N SER A 220 -3.71 13.80 10.33
CA SER A 220 -5.12 13.68 10.70
C SER A 220 -5.33 12.87 11.99
N ARG A 221 -4.43 11.94 12.31
CA ARG A 221 -4.44 11.20 13.60
C ARG A 221 -4.01 12.10 14.75
N GLU A 222 -2.94 12.88 14.58
CA GLU A 222 -2.45 13.84 15.59
C GLU A 222 -3.50 14.92 15.89
N ASP A 223 -4.26 15.30 14.86
CA ASP A 223 -5.36 16.24 14.97
C ASP A 223 -6.55 15.74 15.82
N GLN A 224 -6.66 14.43 16.07
CA GLN A 224 -7.68 13.85 16.96
C GLN A 224 -7.25 13.80 18.44
N THR A 225 -5.94 13.73 18.71
CA THR A 225 -5.41 13.66 20.08
C THR A 225 -5.30 15.04 20.73
N SER A 226 -5.47 16.11 19.96
CA SER A 226 -5.50 17.49 20.42
C SER A 226 -6.88 17.86 20.99
N GLU A 227 -6.96 18.26 22.27
CA GLU A 227 -8.20 18.63 22.99
C GLU A 227 -8.93 19.90 22.45
N LYS A 228 -8.64 20.35 21.23
CA LYS A 228 -9.25 21.57 20.69
C LYS A 228 -10.68 21.29 20.22
N PRO A 229 -11.67 22.15 20.58
CA PRO A 229 -13.02 22.04 20.05
C PRO A 229 -12.96 22.32 18.54
N LYS A 230 -13.44 21.37 17.73
CA LYS A 230 -13.48 21.51 16.26
C LYS A 230 -14.93 21.70 15.80
N ASP A 231 -15.19 22.86 15.18
CA ASP A 231 -16.47 23.20 14.54
C ASP A 231 -16.61 22.57 13.13
N GLN A 232 -15.60 21.88 12.62
CA GLN A 232 -15.57 21.23 11.30
C GLN A 232 -15.57 19.70 11.39
N HIS A 233 -16.30 19.07 10.48
CA HIS A 233 -16.36 17.62 10.37
C HIS A 233 -14.96 17.04 10.03
N PRO A 234 -14.52 15.92 10.61
CA PRO A 234 -13.15 15.40 10.41
C PRO A 234 -12.78 15.10 8.94
N MET A 235 -13.72 14.61 8.13
CA MET A 235 -13.53 14.46 6.66
C MET A 235 -13.51 15.77 5.86
N ASP A 236 -13.83 16.91 6.46
CA ASP A 236 -13.64 18.20 5.81
C ASP A 236 -12.21 18.73 5.88
N ALA A 237 -11.37 18.08 6.71
CA ALA A 237 -9.95 18.37 6.78
C ALA A 237 -9.28 18.14 5.41
N VAL A 238 -8.53 19.14 4.97
CA VAL A 238 -7.83 19.15 3.68
C VAL A 238 -6.95 17.89 3.47
N PRO A 239 -6.17 17.40 4.46
CA PRO A 239 -5.34 16.20 4.28
C PRO A 239 -6.15 14.93 4.01
N MET A 240 -7.34 14.79 4.61
CA MET A 240 -8.20 13.62 4.43
C MET A 240 -8.85 13.60 3.05
N LYS A 241 -9.26 14.76 2.54
CA LYS A 241 -9.75 14.91 1.15
C LYS A 241 -8.67 14.52 0.15
N PHE A 242 -7.44 15.01 0.36
CA PHE A 242 -6.27 14.63 -0.43
C PHE A 242 -6.03 13.11 -0.41
N ALA A 243 -5.97 12.50 0.78
CA ALA A 243 -5.71 11.06 0.91
C ALA A 243 -6.77 10.21 0.20
N LYS A 244 -8.05 10.60 0.33
CA LYS A 244 -9.15 9.93 -0.36
C LYS A 244 -8.96 9.95 -1.88
N GLN A 245 -8.72 11.13 -2.45
CA GLN A 245 -8.60 11.31 -3.89
C GLN A 245 -7.41 10.50 -4.44
N VAL A 246 -6.25 10.59 -3.79
CA VAL A 246 -5.04 9.86 -4.19
C VAL A 246 -5.25 8.34 -4.15
N VAL A 247 -5.97 7.81 -3.16
CA VAL A 247 -6.28 6.37 -3.10
C VAL A 247 -7.24 5.94 -4.20
N GLU A 248 -8.25 6.74 -4.52
CA GLU A 248 -9.16 6.46 -5.63
C GLU A 248 -8.37 6.39 -6.95
N ASP A 249 -7.50 7.36 -7.22
CA ASP A 249 -6.67 7.40 -8.42
C ASP A 249 -5.64 6.26 -8.49
N LEU A 250 -5.05 5.88 -7.34
CA LEU A 250 -4.04 4.82 -7.29
C LEU A 250 -4.62 3.40 -7.32
N SER A 251 -5.85 3.20 -6.86
CA SER A 251 -6.43 1.86 -6.74
C SER A 251 -6.47 1.14 -8.10
N ASP A 252 -6.93 1.82 -9.15
CA ASP A 252 -7.00 1.23 -10.50
C ASP A 252 -5.62 1.01 -11.11
N LEU A 253 -4.69 1.94 -10.88
CA LEU A 253 -3.31 1.81 -11.37
C LEU A 253 -2.58 0.65 -10.70
N VAL A 254 -2.73 0.47 -9.38
CA VAL A 254 -2.12 -0.64 -8.65
C VAL A 254 -2.66 -1.98 -9.15
N VAL A 255 -3.97 -2.09 -9.42
CA VAL A 255 -4.54 -3.30 -10.03
C VAL A 255 -3.92 -3.56 -11.41
N CYS A 256 -3.74 -2.51 -12.21
CA CYS A 256 -3.05 -2.61 -13.50
C CYS A 256 -1.59 -3.08 -13.35
N MET A 257 -0.85 -2.54 -12.37
CA MET A 257 0.55 -2.91 -12.07
C MET A 257 0.67 -4.38 -11.63
N LEU A 258 -0.24 -4.85 -10.77
CA LEU A 258 -0.27 -6.24 -10.30
C LEU A 258 -0.63 -7.24 -11.40
N SER A 259 -1.39 -6.79 -12.40
CA SER A 259 -1.88 -7.62 -13.51
C SER A 259 -0.84 -7.78 -14.63
N GLN A 260 0.25 -7.00 -14.62
CA GLN A 260 1.33 -7.15 -15.61
C GLN A 260 2.08 -8.46 -15.40
N ARG A 261 2.37 -9.18 -16.48
CA ARG A 261 2.91 -10.55 -16.39
C ARG A 261 4.42 -10.62 -16.35
N SER A 262 5.09 -9.65 -16.96
CA SER A 262 6.52 -9.74 -17.28
C SER A 262 7.44 -8.86 -16.42
N ASP A 263 6.90 -7.80 -15.79
CA ASP A 263 7.72 -6.83 -15.05
C ASP A 263 7.65 -7.05 -13.54
N ASP A 264 8.75 -7.53 -12.97
CA ASP A 264 8.91 -7.74 -11.53
C ASP A 264 9.00 -6.42 -10.75
N LEU A 265 9.53 -5.35 -11.35
CA LEU A 265 9.68 -4.05 -10.72
C LEU A 265 8.33 -3.36 -10.51
N LEU A 266 7.42 -3.41 -11.49
CA LEU A 266 6.05 -2.91 -11.33
C LEU A 266 5.31 -3.63 -10.21
N ARG A 267 5.31 -4.96 -10.24
CA ARG A 267 4.64 -5.77 -9.21
C ARG A 267 5.27 -5.53 -7.84
N SER A 268 6.60 -5.46 -7.76
CA SER A 268 7.31 -5.18 -6.51
C SER A 268 6.97 -3.78 -5.96
N CYS A 269 6.93 -2.74 -6.80
CA CYS A 269 6.52 -1.40 -6.36
C CYS A 269 5.07 -1.36 -5.87
N ALA A 270 4.15 -2.02 -6.58
CA ALA A 270 2.75 -2.13 -6.17
C ALA A 270 2.63 -2.84 -4.80
N ILE A 271 3.24 -4.03 -4.65
CA ILE A 271 3.14 -4.87 -3.46
C ILE A 271 3.84 -4.23 -2.26
N ARG A 272 5.06 -3.72 -2.44
CA ARG A 272 5.93 -3.34 -1.31
C ARG A 272 5.82 -1.87 -0.92
N VAL A 273 5.39 -0.99 -1.83
CA VAL A 273 5.42 0.46 -1.61
C VAL A 273 4.02 1.06 -1.57
N LEU A 274 3.18 0.78 -2.57
CA LEU A 274 1.87 1.43 -2.71
C LEU A 274 0.76 0.75 -1.90
N LEU A 275 0.62 -0.58 -2.00
CA LEU A 275 -0.45 -1.31 -1.31
C LEU A 275 -0.47 -1.09 0.21
N PRO A 276 0.67 -1.10 0.93
CA PRO A 276 0.67 -0.86 2.37
C PRO A 276 0.04 0.49 2.76
N SER A 277 0.39 1.58 2.06
CA SER A 277 -0.14 2.91 2.36
C SER A 277 -1.59 3.07 1.92
N ILE A 278 -1.98 2.46 0.79
CA ILE A 278 -3.39 2.41 0.34
C ILE A 278 -4.25 1.70 1.39
N PHE A 279 -3.83 0.53 1.88
CA PHE A 279 -4.60 -0.20 2.88
C PHE A 279 -4.65 0.51 4.22
N GLU A 280 -3.54 1.10 4.67
CA GLU A 280 -3.55 1.92 5.88
C GLU A 280 -4.54 3.09 5.76
N THR A 281 -4.63 3.69 4.56
CA THR A 281 -5.62 4.73 4.27
C THR A 281 -7.05 4.18 4.35
N TYR A 282 -7.31 3.02 3.74
CA TYR A 282 -8.60 2.33 3.81
C TYR A 282 -9.03 1.95 5.23
N ASP A 283 -8.08 1.70 6.14
CA ASP A 283 -8.37 1.41 7.54
C ASP A 283 -8.70 2.67 8.35
N VAL A 284 -8.15 3.82 7.98
CA VAL A 284 -8.29 5.07 8.74
C VAL A 284 -9.52 5.87 8.30
N LEU A 285 -9.79 6.02 7.00
CA LEU A 285 -10.84 6.93 6.50
C LEU A 285 -12.26 6.69 7.07
N PRO A 286 -12.73 5.44 7.28
CA PRO A 286 -14.05 5.19 7.85
C PRO A 286 -14.24 5.84 9.22
N CYS A 287 -13.16 6.03 9.98
CA CYS A 287 -13.19 6.66 11.31
C CYS A 287 -13.45 8.17 11.27
N PHE A 288 -13.38 8.80 10.10
CA PHE A 288 -13.50 10.26 9.94
C PHE A 288 -14.80 10.67 9.23
N GLY A 289 -15.51 9.73 8.58
CA GLY A 289 -16.63 10.01 7.68
C GLY A 289 -18.02 9.97 8.31
N GLY A 290 -18.95 10.73 7.73
CA GLY A 290 -20.39 10.60 8.01
C GLY A 290 -20.97 9.35 7.33
N SER A 291 -22.13 8.87 7.81
CA SER A 291 -22.69 7.54 7.44
C SER A 291 -22.77 7.26 5.93
N LEU A 292 -23.13 8.24 5.08
CA LEU A 292 -23.20 8.04 3.62
C LEU A 292 -21.83 7.92 2.95
N LEU A 293 -20.86 8.74 3.36
CA LEU A 293 -19.50 8.72 2.83
C LEU A 293 -18.75 7.45 3.28
N VAL A 294 -18.97 7.01 4.51
CA VAL A 294 -18.45 5.74 5.03
C VAL A 294 -18.95 4.58 4.17
N LYS A 295 -20.24 4.55 3.82
CA LYS A 295 -20.82 3.51 2.94
C LYS A 295 -20.15 3.47 1.56
N ALA A 296 -20.03 4.62 0.89
CA ALA A 296 -19.37 4.69 -0.42
C ALA A 296 -17.90 4.22 -0.35
N PHE A 297 -17.21 4.54 0.75
CA PHE A 297 -15.82 4.17 0.95
C PHE A 297 -15.63 2.67 1.26
N VAL A 298 -16.52 2.08 2.08
CA VAL A 298 -16.55 0.62 2.33
C VAL A 298 -16.81 -0.15 1.03
N LEU A 299 -17.70 0.34 0.18
CA LEU A 299 -17.93 -0.24 -1.15
C LEU A 299 -16.68 -0.15 -2.03
N SER A 300 -16.02 1.01 -2.08
CA SER A 300 -14.77 1.19 -2.82
C SER A 300 -13.68 0.21 -2.35
N ARG A 301 -13.49 0.09 -1.03
CA ARG A 301 -12.58 -0.89 -0.41
C ARG A 301 -12.91 -2.33 -0.81
N ALA A 302 -14.18 -2.71 -0.81
CA ALA A 302 -14.62 -4.06 -1.18
C ALA A 302 -14.37 -4.35 -2.67
N CYS A 303 -14.67 -3.40 -3.55
CA CYS A 303 -14.40 -3.50 -4.98
C CYS A 303 -12.89 -3.62 -5.26
N PHE A 304 -12.08 -2.76 -4.64
CA PHE A 304 -10.62 -2.82 -4.74
C PHE A 304 -10.09 -4.16 -4.24
N SER A 305 -10.58 -4.62 -3.08
CA SER A 305 -10.20 -5.91 -2.49
C SER A 305 -10.49 -7.09 -3.43
N ARG A 306 -11.66 -7.09 -4.08
CA ARG A 306 -12.04 -8.10 -5.07
C ARG A 306 -11.13 -8.05 -6.30
N ALA A 307 -10.77 -6.85 -6.77
CA ALA A 307 -9.83 -6.68 -7.87
C ALA A 307 -8.45 -7.23 -7.53
N VAL A 308 -7.93 -6.93 -6.33
CA VAL A 308 -6.65 -7.48 -5.84
C VAL A 308 -6.69 -9.00 -5.71
N TRP A 309 -7.80 -9.58 -5.21
CA TRP A 309 -7.97 -11.02 -5.19
C TRP A 309 -7.94 -11.64 -6.60
N ASN A 310 -8.56 -10.99 -7.58
CA ASN A 310 -8.47 -11.44 -8.97
C ASN A 310 -7.03 -11.43 -9.49
N CYS A 311 -6.23 -10.41 -9.14
CA CYS A 311 -4.78 -10.41 -9.42
C CYS A 311 -4.07 -11.60 -8.75
N CYS A 312 -4.34 -11.90 -7.48
CA CYS A 312 -3.80 -13.09 -6.80
C CYS A 312 -4.13 -14.37 -7.57
N ARG A 313 -5.38 -14.55 -8.00
CA ARG A 313 -5.82 -15.71 -8.78
C ARG A 313 -5.02 -15.87 -10.07
N CYS A 314 -4.80 -14.78 -10.80
CA CYS A 314 -3.96 -14.80 -11.99
C CYS A 314 -2.51 -15.17 -11.66
N LEU A 315 -1.92 -14.56 -10.64
CA LEU A 315 -0.54 -14.82 -10.21
C LEU A 315 -0.33 -16.28 -9.78
N PHE A 316 -1.30 -16.90 -9.11
CA PHE A 316 -1.23 -18.31 -8.72
C PHE A 316 -1.07 -19.28 -9.92
N LEU A 317 -1.44 -18.85 -11.13
CA LEU A 317 -1.40 -19.64 -12.36
C LEU A 317 -0.11 -19.45 -13.18
N LEU A 318 0.71 -18.43 -12.90
CA LEU A 318 1.80 -18.02 -13.79
C LEU A 318 3.14 -18.73 -13.51
N GLY A 319 3.46 -19.03 -12.24
CA GLY A 319 4.71 -19.68 -11.90
C GLY A 319 5.07 -19.62 -10.42
N PRO A 320 6.21 -20.23 -10.00
CA PRO A 320 6.64 -20.21 -8.60
C PRO A 320 6.92 -18.81 -8.08
N GLN A 321 7.52 -17.93 -8.88
CA GLN A 321 7.85 -16.55 -8.48
C GLN A 321 6.57 -15.74 -8.22
N GLU A 322 5.64 -15.78 -9.17
CA GLU A 322 4.36 -15.09 -9.13
C GLU A 322 3.47 -15.62 -8.01
N ARG A 323 3.53 -16.93 -7.73
CA ARG A 323 2.91 -17.52 -6.55
C ARG A 323 3.46 -16.94 -5.25
N GLN A 324 4.76 -16.66 -5.17
CA GLN A 324 5.32 -16.02 -3.99
C GLN A 324 4.75 -14.61 -3.80
N ASP A 325 4.60 -13.87 -4.89
CA ASP A 325 4.03 -12.52 -4.88
C ASP A 325 2.54 -12.54 -4.54
N ALA A 326 1.78 -13.53 -5.01
CA ALA A 326 0.40 -13.74 -4.61
C ALA A 326 0.27 -13.95 -3.10
N TYR A 327 1.16 -14.74 -2.48
CA TYR A 327 1.19 -14.89 -1.03
C TYR A 327 1.61 -13.61 -0.29
N LEU A 328 2.56 -12.82 -0.82
CA LEU A 328 2.89 -11.52 -0.23
C LEU A 328 1.70 -10.58 -0.29
N LEU A 329 1.05 -10.52 -1.44
CA LEU A 329 -0.15 -9.72 -1.66
C LEU A 329 -1.26 -10.13 -0.67
N LEU A 330 -1.56 -11.43 -0.55
CA LEU A 330 -2.51 -11.93 0.45
C LEU A 330 -2.11 -11.52 1.88
N SER A 331 -0.83 -11.61 2.25
CA SER A 331 -0.41 -11.24 3.61
C SER A 331 -0.70 -9.78 3.96
N LEU A 332 -0.59 -8.88 2.97
CA LEU A 332 -0.93 -7.47 3.12
C LEU A 332 -2.43 -7.25 3.14
N CYS A 333 -3.14 -7.93 2.25
CA CYS A 333 -4.56 -7.69 2.02
C CYS A 333 -5.46 -8.37 3.04
N LEU A 334 -5.01 -9.40 3.76
CA LEU A 334 -5.89 -10.14 4.66
C LEU A 334 -6.52 -9.23 5.73
N ARG A 335 -5.79 -8.26 6.29
CA ARG A 335 -6.39 -7.28 7.22
C ARG A 335 -7.46 -6.42 6.54
N SER A 336 -7.24 -6.07 5.28
CA SER A 336 -8.13 -5.26 4.46
C SER A 336 -9.35 -6.03 3.92
N PHE A 337 -9.19 -7.32 3.65
CA PHE A 337 -10.23 -8.27 3.23
C PHE A 337 -11.17 -8.65 4.37
N PHE A 338 -10.83 -8.28 5.61
CA PHE A 338 -11.70 -8.52 6.75
C PHE A 338 -12.44 -7.25 7.14
N PRO A 339 -13.65 -7.39 7.69
CA PRO A 339 -14.41 -6.27 8.21
C PRO A 339 -13.64 -5.53 9.30
N ILE A 340 -13.69 -4.19 9.27
CA ILE A 340 -13.19 -3.37 10.38
C ILE A 340 -14.11 -3.58 11.58
N LYS A 341 -13.57 -4.16 12.68
CA LYS A 341 -14.29 -4.29 13.95
C LYS A 341 -14.64 -2.90 14.50
N GLY A 342 -15.91 -2.67 14.88
CA GLY A 342 -16.35 -1.43 15.54
C GLY A 342 -16.98 -0.37 14.62
N CYS A 343 -17.06 -0.61 13.31
CA CYS A 343 -17.85 0.23 12.39
C CYS A 343 -19.32 -0.21 12.29
N ASP A 344 -19.72 -1.24 13.06
CA ASP A 344 -21.04 -1.86 13.03
C ASP A 344 -22.18 -0.86 13.37
N ASN A 345 -21.88 0.20 14.13
CA ASN A 345 -22.87 1.22 14.52
C ASN A 345 -23.15 2.28 13.42
N LEU A 346 -22.34 2.34 12.35
CA LEU A 346 -22.47 3.35 11.28
C LEU A 346 -23.12 2.78 9.99
N LEU A 347 -23.21 1.45 9.89
CA LEU A 347 -23.67 0.70 8.71
C LEU A 347 -25.09 0.14 8.91
N ILE A 348 -25.99 0.91 9.54
CA ILE A 348 -27.42 0.58 9.54
C ILE A 348 -27.92 0.75 8.08
N GLY A 349 -27.97 -0.36 7.34
CA GLY A 349 -28.34 -0.42 5.93
C GLY A 349 -27.74 -1.64 5.25
N ASN A 350 -28.56 -2.70 5.17
CA ASN A 350 -28.25 -4.11 4.90
C ASN A 350 -27.81 -4.47 3.45
N ASP A 351 -27.10 -3.61 2.71
CA ASP A 351 -26.92 -3.80 1.25
C ASP A 351 -25.48 -3.74 0.71
N ALA A 352 -24.46 -3.56 1.56
CA ALA A 352 -23.07 -3.66 1.12
C ALA A 352 -22.51 -5.04 1.50
N GLU A 353 -22.57 -6.00 0.58
CA GLU A 353 -21.86 -7.29 0.75
C GLU A 353 -20.35 -7.02 0.89
N GLU A 354 -19.86 -7.02 2.14
CA GLU A 354 -18.43 -6.95 2.43
C GLU A 354 -17.73 -8.17 1.82
N PHE A 355 -16.68 -7.91 1.03
CA PHE A 355 -15.93 -8.97 0.35
C PHE A 355 -15.01 -9.70 1.34
N ASP A 356 -15.27 -10.99 1.58
CA ASP A 356 -14.41 -11.88 2.37
C ASP A 356 -13.85 -13.01 1.49
N VAL A 357 -12.53 -12.98 1.27
CA VAL A 357 -11.83 -13.98 0.45
C VAL A 357 -11.96 -15.41 0.99
N ARG A 358 -12.25 -15.59 2.29
CA ARG A 358 -12.43 -16.92 2.89
C ARG A 358 -13.70 -17.63 2.44
N LEU A 359 -14.65 -16.89 1.85
CA LEU A 359 -15.85 -17.47 1.24
C LEU A 359 -15.55 -18.10 -0.12
N GLU A 360 -14.41 -17.78 -0.74
CA GLU A 360 -14.02 -18.26 -2.05
C GLU A 360 -13.38 -19.66 -1.94
N LYS A 361 -13.85 -20.59 -2.77
CA LYS A 361 -13.33 -21.98 -2.81
C LYS A 361 -11.87 -22.03 -3.21
N GLU A 362 -11.52 -21.23 -4.19
CA GLU A 362 -10.20 -21.09 -4.78
C GLU A 362 -9.18 -20.65 -3.74
N PHE A 363 -9.56 -19.82 -2.76
CA PHE A 363 -8.67 -19.39 -1.69
C PHE A 363 -8.13 -20.58 -0.88
N TRP A 364 -9.03 -21.43 -0.38
CA TRP A 364 -8.64 -22.61 0.38
C TRP A 364 -7.97 -23.67 -0.50
N GLU A 365 -8.31 -23.75 -1.78
CA GLU A 365 -7.60 -24.64 -2.70
C GLU A 365 -6.16 -24.20 -2.94
N GLU A 366 -5.88 -22.91 -3.10
CA GLU A 366 -4.51 -22.40 -3.26
C GLU A 366 -3.70 -22.55 -1.96
N LEU A 367 -4.30 -22.30 -0.79
CA LEU A 367 -3.65 -22.61 0.49
C LEU A 367 -3.26 -24.08 0.61
N ARG A 368 -4.18 -24.99 0.25
CA ARG A 368 -3.89 -26.43 0.23
C ARG A 368 -2.70 -26.73 -0.67
N ARG A 369 -2.71 -26.20 -1.90
CA ARG A 369 -1.64 -26.40 -2.90
C ARG A 369 -0.30 -25.88 -2.36
N GLY A 370 -0.27 -24.73 -1.71
CA GLY A 370 0.94 -24.16 -1.10
C GLY A 370 1.48 -24.97 0.09
N LEU A 371 0.60 -25.50 0.94
CA LEU A 371 1.00 -26.31 2.10
C LEU A 371 1.57 -27.68 1.72
N VAL A 372 1.25 -28.20 0.53
CA VAL A 372 1.83 -29.45 -0.02
C VAL A 372 2.91 -29.18 -1.06
N ASP A 373 3.35 -27.92 -1.22
CA ASP A 373 4.35 -27.57 -2.22
C ASP A 373 5.70 -28.23 -1.90
N LYS A 374 6.49 -28.49 -2.94
CA LYS A 374 7.84 -29.08 -2.81
C LYS A 374 8.81 -28.07 -2.19
N ASP A 375 8.64 -26.80 -2.49
CA ASP A 375 9.46 -25.72 -1.92
C ASP A 375 9.04 -25.41 -0.48
N ALA A 376 10.00 -25.51 0.45
CA ALA A 376 9.80 -25.18 1.85
C ALA A 376 9.40 -23.72 2.07
N LEU A 377 9.86 -22.80 1.22
CA LEU A 377 9.51 -21.38 1.30
C LEU A 377 8.04 -21.15 0.94
N MET A 378 7.51 -21.85 -0.07
CA MET A 378 6.09 -21.84 -0.41
C MET A 378 5.22 -22.40 0.71
N ARG A 379 5.63 -23.53 1.30
CA ARG A 379 4.95 -24.10 2.48
C ARG A 379 4.87 -23.11 3.64
N LYS A 380 5.97 -22.44 3.96
CA LYS A 380 6.03 -21.41 5.02
C LYS A 380 5.13 -20.22 4.72
N ARG A 381 5.11 -19.72 3.48
CA ARG A 381 4.23 -18.59 3.09
C ARG A 381 2.75 -18.97 3.15
N ALA A 382 2.38 -20.14 2.63
CA ALA A 382 1.00 -20.63 2.70
C ALA A 382 0.53 -20.82 4.16
N LEU A 383 1.40 -21.38 5.02
CA LEU A 383 1.12 -21.51 6.45
C LEU A 383 0.95 -20.15 7.13
N HIS A 384 1.78 -19.17 6.78
CA HIS A 384 1.65 -17.80 7.29
C HIS A 384 0.29 -17.19 6.90
N ILE A 385 -0.16 -17.34 5.66
CA ILE A 385 -1.49 -16.88 5.22
C ILE A 385 -2.59 -17.63 5.98
N LEU A 386 -2.48 -18.94 6.15
CA LEU A 386 -3.45 -19.73 6.93
C LEU A 386 -3.57 -19.20 8.37
N LYS A 387 -2.44 -18.95 9.05
CA LYS A 387 -2.42 -18.37 10.40
C LYS A 387 -3.12 -17.01 10.45
N LEU A 388 -2.76 -16.10 9.54
CA LEU A 388 -3.39 -14.78 9.43
C LEU A 388 -4.90 -14.86 9.18
N SER A 389 -5.36 -15.78 8.33
CA SER A 389 -6.79 -15.96 8.06
C SER A 389 -7.55 -16.45 9.30
N LEU A 390 -6.89 -17.23 10.15
CA LEU A 390 -7.49 -17.80 11.36
C LEU A 390 -7.45 -16.82 12.54
N ASP A 391 -6.37 -16.07 12.75
CA ASP A 391 -6.21 -15.14 13.88
C ASP A 391 -7.32 -14.08 13.95
N ASN A 392 -7.83 -13.67 12.79
CA ASN A 392 -8.93 -12.71 12.67
C ASN A 392 -10.30 -13.24 13.10
N PHE A 393 -10.46 -14.55 13.38
CA PHE A 393 -11.68 -15.13 13.98
C PHE A 393 -11.80 -14.88 15.49
N SER A 394 -10.74 -14.37 16.15
CA SER A 394 -10.75 -14.16 17.60
C SER A 394 -11.55 -12.89 17.94
N GLY A 395 -12.77 -13.04 18.44
CA GLY A 395 -13.51 -11.96 19.11
C GLY A 395 -12.88 -11.57 20.45
N PRO A 396 -13.23 -10.42 21.04
CA PRO A 396 -12.68 -9.98 22.33
C PRO A 396 -13.09 -10.85 23.54
N SER A 397 -14.00 -11.83 23.41
CA SER A 397 -14.50 -12.59 24.57
C SER A 397 -13.68 -13.82 24.97
N ALA A 398 -12.53 -14.09 24.33
CA ALA A 398 -11.70 -15.24 24.69
C ALA A 398 -10.53 -14.91 25.64
N ARG A 399 -10.36 -13.64 26.04
CA ARG A 399 -9.27 -13.23 26.94
C ARG A 399 -9.69 -12.77 28.33
N ASP A 400 -10.98 -12.51 28.55
CA ASP A 400 -11.50 -12.25 29.88
C ASP A 400 -12.37 -13.43 30.33
N GLY A 401 -11.99 -14.00 31.47
CA GLY A 401 -12.60 -15.20 32.03
C GLY A 401 -14.09 -15.06 32.33
N ASN A 402 -14.72 -16.23 32.39
CA ASN A 402 -16.09 -16.51 32.84
C ASN A 402 -17.22 -16.17 31.87
N PHE A 403 -17.61 -17.17 31.07
CA PHE A 403 -19.04 -17.44 30.84
C PHE A 403 -19.37 -18.88 31.23
N SER A 404 -20.07 -18.97 32.36
CA SER A 404 -20.87 -20.10 32.79
C SER A 404 -21.98 -20.37 31.77
N GLY A 405 -22.34 -21.64 31.64
CA GLY A 405 -23.12 -22.20 30.53
C GLY A 405 -24.47 -21.55 30.24
N SER A 406 -24.82 -21.62 28.96
CA SER A 406 -26.20 -21.78 28.50
C SER A 406 -26.14 -22.44 27.12
N GLU A 407 -26.12 -23.77 27.11
CA GLU A 407 -26.47 -24.57 25.94
C GLU A 407 -27.95 -24.29 25.60
N MET A 408 -28.19 -23.50 24.56
CA MET A 408 -29.52 -23.45 23.95
C MET A 408 -29.53 -24.43 22.77
N TYR A 409 -29.99 -25.65 23.07
CA TYR A 409 -30.41 -26.61 22.07
C TYR A 409 -31.51 -26.00 21.19
N VAL A 410 -31.18 -25.66 19.95
CA VAL A 410 -32.17 -25.62 18.87
C VAL A 410 -31.72 -26.63 17.82
N GLY A 411 -32.25 -27.84 17.97
CA GLY A 411 -32.11 -28.88 16.98
C GLY A 411 -32.79 -28.46 15.69
N SER A 412 -32.01 -28.37 14.61
CA SER A 412 -32.50 -28.65 13.27
C SER A 412 -31.47 -29.51 12.56
N LYS A 413 -31.73 -30.82 12.55
CA LYS A 413 -31.02 -31.79 11.72
C LYS A 413 -31.34 -31.45 10.26
N ILE A 414 -30.48 -30.67 9.61
CA ILE A 414 -30.40 -30.65 8.16
C ILE A 414 -29.07 -31.30 7.77
N GLU A 415 -29.06 -32.64 7.77
CA GLU A 415 -28.04 -33.40 7.06
C GLU A 415 -28.21 -33.16 5.55
N HIS A 416 -27.57 -32.11 5.01
CA HIS A 416 -27.29 -32.08 3.58
C HIS A 416 -26.14 -33.05 3.30
N LYS A 417 -26.48 -34.32 3.07
CA LYS A 417 -25.59 -35.28 2.42
C LYS A 417 -25.35 -34.81 0.99
N MET A 418 -24.30 -34.02 0.78
CA MET A 418 -23.70 -33.86 -0.54
C MET A 418 -23.24 -35.26 -1.03
N PRO A 419 -23.48 -35.63 -2.30
CA PRO A 419 -22.97 -36.88 -2.84
C PRO A 419 -21.44 -36.78 -2.87
N VAL A 420 -20.79 -37.53 -1.98
CA VAL A 420 -19.36 -37.78 -2.07
C VAL A 420 -19.15 -38.64 -3.31
N GLU A 421 -18.61 -38.07 -4.38
CA GLU A 421 -17.96 -38.86 -5.42
C GLU A 421 -16.98 -39.78 -4.71
N LYS A 422 -17.20 -41.09 -4.82
CA LYS A 422 -16.31 -42.11 -4.28
C LYS A 422 -14.97 -41.97 -4.98
N ALA A 423 -14.06 -41.22 -4.37
CA ALA A 423 -12.66 -41.25 -4.75
C ALA A 423 -12.20 -42.70 -4.68
N THR A 424 -11.80 -43.24 -5.83
CA THR A 424 -11.15 -44.53 -5.98
C THR A 424 -10.04 -44.64 -4.93
N PRO A 425 -9.92 -45.74 -4.16
CA PRO A 425 -8.93 -45.84 -3.11
C PRO A 425 -7.53 -45.86 -3.75
N CYS A 426 -6.89 -44.69 -3.82
CA CYS A 426 -5.48 -44.62 -4.11
C CYS A 426 -4.77 -45.32 -2.95
N SER A 427 -3.90 -46.28 -3.25
CA SER A 427 -3.17 -47.04 -2.24
C SER A 427 -2.40 -46.08 -1.33
N MET A 428 -2.92 -45.82 -0.14
CA MET A 428 -2.28 -44.89 0.79
C MET A 428 -0.93 -45.45 1.22
N THR A 429 0.09 -44.60 1.16
CA THR A 429 1.44 -44.94 1.65
C THR A 429 1.38 -45.21 3.16
N LYS A 430 2.32 -46.00 3.70
CA LYS A 430 2.42 -46.22 5.16
C LYS A 430 2.48 -44.91 5.95
N ARG A 431 3.06 -43.87 5.34
CA ARG A 431 3.17 -42.51 5.90
C ARG A 431 1.82 -41.79 5.94
N GLY A 432 1.00 -41.91 4.89
CA GLY A 432 -0.35 -41.36 4.86
C GLY A 432 -1.27 -41.97 5.92
N LYS A 433 -1.11 -43.26 6.22
CA LYS A 433 -1.87 -43.93 7.29
C LYS A 433 -1.54 -43.38 8.68
N TRP A 434 -0.26 -43.15 8.96
CA TRP A 434 0.17 -42.59 10.25
C TRP A 434 -0.32 -41.15 10.44
N ALA A 435 -0.23 -40.31 9.39
CA ALA A 435 -0.78 -38.96 9.42
C ALA A 435 -2.31 -38.95 9.65
N GLU A 436 -3.04 -39.91 9.09
CA GLU A 436 -4.49 -40.04 9.29
C GLU A 436 -4.84 -40.50 10.71
N GLU A 437 -4.08 -41.43 11.29
CA GLU A 437 -4.23 -41.90 12.67
C GLU A 437 -3.96 -40.77 13.68
N GLU A 438 -2.88 -40.01 13.47
CA GLU A 438 -2.52 -38.86 14.32
C GLU A 438 -3.55 -37.74 14.22
N ALA A 439 -4.01 -37.42 13.00
CA ALA A 439 -5.08 -36.44 12.78
C ALA A 439 -6.39 -36.85 13.46
N LYS A 440 -6.74 -38.14 13.45
CA LYS A 440 -7.93 -38.66 14.14
C LYS A 440 -7.80 -38.54 15.65
N SER A 441 -6.63 -38.88 16.21
CA SER A 441 -6.32 -38.79 17.65
C SER A 441 -6.55 -37.38 18.20
N LEU A 442 -6.15 -36.35 17.45
CA LEU A 442 -6.25 -34.95 17.86
C LEU A 442 -7.55 -34.26 17.39
N GLY A 443 -8.48 -35.02 16.82
CA GLY A 443 -9.77 -34.51 16.38
C GLY A 443 -9.73 -33.59 15.16
N VAL A 444 -8.64 -33.67 14.41
CA VAL A 444 -8.38 -32.89 13.19
C VAL A 444 -8.80 -33.66 11.92
N GLY A 445 -8.92 -34.99 11.99
CA GLY A 445 -9.33 -35.88 10.90
C GLY A 445 -10.81 -36.28 10.92
N ARG A 446 -11.20 -37.21 10.02
CA ARG A 446 -12.56 -37.76 9.95
C ARG A 446 -12.93 -38.49 11.25
N MET A 447 -13.70 -37.85 12.12
CA MET A 447 -14.26 -38.51 13.29
C MET A 447 -15.36 -39.47 12.86
N SER A 448 -15.21 -40.74 13.23
CA SER A 448 -16.29 -41.72 13.15
C SER A 448 -17.05 -41.60 14.47
N ASN A 449 -18.33 -41.20 14.41
CA ASN A 449 -19.29 -41.05 15.51
C ASN A 449 -18.78 -41.53 16.89
N SER A 450 -18.40 -40.62 17.77
CA SER A 450 -18.33 -40.89 19.21
C SER A 450 -18.46 -39.61 20.02
N ASP A 451 -19.16 -39.74 21.15
CA ASP A 451 -19.63 -38.72 22.09
C ASP A 451 -18.53 -37.99 22.90
N ASN A 452 -17.36 -37.72 22.29
CA ASN A 452 -16.26 -37.03 22.97
C ASN A 452 -16.25 -35.54 22.60
N HIS A 453 -16.11 -34.70 23.64
CA HIS A 453 -16.03 -33.23 23.59
C HIS A 453 -15.54 -32.70 22.24
N CYS A 454 -16.48 -32.22 21.42
CA CYS A 454 -16.18 -31.63 20.13
C CYS A 454 -15.27 -30.42 20.35
N LEU A 455 -13.99 -30.53 19.96
CA LEU A 455 -13.11 -29.38 19.87
C LEU A 455 -13.81 -28.28 19.06
N SER A 456 -13.71 -27.04 19.54
CA SER A 456 -14.18 -25.89 18.77
C SER A 456 -13.42 -25.81 17.45
N GLY A 457 -14.00 -25.19 16.42
CA GLY A 457 -13.33 -25.07 15.12
C GLY A 457 -11.93 -24.45 15.22
N ARG A 458 -11.74 -23.49 16.14
CA ARG A 458 -10.44 -22.89 16.44
C ARG A 458 -9.45 -23.87 17.06
N GLN A 459 -9.86 -24.65 18.06
CA GLN A 459 -8.99 -25.66 18.68
C GLN A 459 -8.52 -26.74 17.67
N ARG A 460 -9.38 -27.10 16.69
CA ARG A 460 -8.99 -28.03 15.62
C ARG A 460 -7.94 -27.41 14.68
N TRP A 461 -8.07 -26.14 14.36
CA TRP A 461 -7.07 -25.43 13.56
C TRP A 461 -5.74 -25.23 14.32
N ASP A 462 -5.80 -24.91 15.60
CA ASP A 462 -4.61 -24.77 16.45
C ASP A 462 -3.87 -26.12 16.53
N ALA A 463 -4.59 -27.24 16.70
CA ALA A 463 -4.02 -28.59 16.65
C ALA A 463 -3.47 -28.94 15.25
N PHE A 464 -4.17 -28.59 14.17
CA PHE A 464 -3.69 -28.80 12.80
C PHE A 464 -2.38 -28.06 12.53
N ILE A 465 -2.30 -26.78 12.92
CA ILE A 465 -1.10 -25.95 12.73
C ILE A 465 0.06 -26.52 13.53
N LEU A 466 -0.16 -26.86 14.81
CA LEU A 466 0.87 -27.43 15.67
C LEU A 466 1.44 -28.72 15.06
N LEU A 467 0.56 -29.62 14.62
CA LEU A 467 0.97 -30.86 13.95
C LEU A 467 1.73 -30.57 12.65
N TYR A 468 1.24 -29.66 11.81
CA TYR A 468 1.89 -29.33 10.56
C TYR A 468 3.31 -28.80 10.78
N GLU A 469 3.53 -27.99 11.82
CA GLU A 469 4.84 -27.44 12.17
C GLU A 469 5.77 -28.47 12.80
N MET A 470 5.24 -29.34 13.68
CA MET A 470 6.03 -30.41 14.33
C MET A 470 6.45 -31.50 13.35
N LEU A 471 5.66 -31.74 12.31
CA LEU A 471 5.85 -32.86 11.42
C LEU A 471 6.78 -32.58 10.24
N GLU A 472 7.31 -31.35 10.08
CA GLU A 472 8.22 -30.91 9.01
C GLU A 472 7.97 -31.58 7.63
N GLU A 473 8.64 -32.70 7.34
CA GLU A 473 8.53 -33.48 6.09
C GLU A 473 7.19 -34.24 5.92
N TYR A 474 6.47 -34.51 7.01
CA TYR A 474 5.19 -35.24 7.04
C TYR A 474 3.97 -34.32 7.11
N GLY A 475 4.16 -33.00 7.26
CA GLY A 475 3.07 -32.02 7.27
C GLY A 475 2.24 -32.03 5.98
N THR A 476 2.83 -32.40 4.84
CA THR A 476 2.12 -32.53 3.56
C THR A 476 1.09 -33.67 3.57
N HIS A 477 1.41 -34.81 4.18
CA HIS A 477 0.48 -35.93 4.35
C HIS A 477 -0.65 -35.62 5.34
N LEU A 478 -0.37 -34.80 6.36
CA LEU A 478 -1.41 -34.29 7.28
C LEU A 478 -2.43 -33.44 6.52
N VAL A 479 -1.96 -32.54 5.63
CA VAL A 479 -2.86 -31.75 4.78
C VAL A 479 -3.75 -32.67 3.95
N GLU A 480 -3.19 -33.68 3.29
CA GLU A 480 -3.99 -34.61 2.48
C GLU A 480 -5.06 -35.37 3.29
N ALA A 481 -4.75 -35.77 4.52
CA ALA A 481 -5.63 -36.55 5.38
C ALA A 481 -6.74 -35.71 6.05
N ALA A 482 -6.44 -34.47 6.43
CA ALA A 482 -7.31 -33.67 7.30
C ALA A 482 -7.98 -32.47 6.62
N TRP A 483 -7.46 -31.98 5.49
CA TRP A 483 -7.85 -30.68 4.93
C TRP A 483 -9.35 -30.55 4.64
N THR A 484 -9.95 -31.54 4.00
CA THR A 484 -11.38 -31.51 3.64
C THR A 484 -12.25 -31.41 4.89
N HIS A 485 -11.86 -32.07 5.99
CA HIS A 485 -12.59 -32.04 7.25
C HIS A 485 -12.45 -30.70 7.97
N GLN A 486 -11.25 -30.11 7.94
CA GLN A 486 -10.99 -28.79 8.52
C GLN A 486 -11.75 -27.68 7.78
N VAL A 487 -11.67 -27.67 6.45
CA VAL A 487 -12.25 -26.62 5.63
C VAL A 487 -13.78 -26.70 5.59
N SER A 488 -14.38 -27.89 5.49
CA SER A 488 -15.85 -28.02 5.56
C SER A 488 -16.42 -27.55 6.90
N SER A 489 -15.69 -27.75 8.01
CA SER A 489 -16.08 -27.20 9.30
C SER A 489 -15.94 -25.68 9.37
N ASN A 490 -15.02 -25.09 8.60
CA ASN A 490 -14.76 -23.64 8.59
C ASN A 490 -15.73 -22.88 7.68
N TYR A 491 -16.11 -23.44 6.52
CA TYR A 491 -17.17 -22.87 5.67
C TYR A 491 -18.49 -22.68 6.41
N LEU A 492 -18.83 -23.65 7.26
CA LEU A 492 -20.02 -23.54 8.12
C LEU A 492 -19.83 -22.42 9.15
N LEU A 493 -18.67 -22.31 9.78
CA LEU A 493 -18.38 -21.23 10.74
C LEU A 493 -18.39 -19.82 10.12
N VAL A 494 -17.78 -19.63 8.95
CA VAL A 494 -17.77 -18.34 8.24
C VAL A 494 -19.19 -17.96 7.81
N ARG A 495 -19.97 -18.93 7.32
CA ARG A 495 -21.35 -18.72 6.87
C ARG A 495 -22.31 -18.45 8.03
N ASP A 496 -22.14 -19.13 9.16
CA ASP A 496 -22.97 -18.89 10.36
C ASP A 496 -22.63 -17.52 10.98
N TYR A 497 -21.35 -17.12 10.98
CA TYR A 497 -20.94 -15.77 11.42
C TYR A 497 -21.46 -14.65 10.51
N SER A 498 -21.46 -14.83 9.19
CA SER A 498 -21.98 -13.81 8.26
C SER A 498 -23.50 -13.68 8.32
N VAL A 499 -24.22 -14.80 8.52
CA VAL A 499 -25.68 -14.82 8.68
C VAL A 499 -26.11 -14.19 10.01
N LEU A 500 -25.41 -14.47 11.11
CA LEU A 500 -25.69 -13.86 12.43
C LEU A 500 -25.40 -12.36 12.48
N ARG A 501 -24.63 -11.82 11.53
CA ARG A 501 -24.29 -10.40 11.44
C ARG A 501 -25.28 -9.57 10.62
N ASN A 502 -25.99 -10.23 9.69
CA ASN A 502 -26.96 -9.61 8.78
C ASN A 502 -28.43 -9.75 9.27
N ALA A 503 -28.64 -10.40 10.42
CA ALA A 503 -29.92 -10.54 11.12
C ALA A 503 -29.94 -9.65 12.37
#